data_AF-A0A914Y8G2-F1
#
_entry.id   AF-A0A914Y8G2-F1
#
_cell.length_a   1.000
_cell.length_b   1.000
_cell.length_c   1.000
_cell.angle_alpha   90.00
_cell.angle_beta   90.00
_cell.angle_gamma   90.00
#
_symmetry.space_group_name_H-M   'P 1'
#
loop_
_entity.id
_entity.type
_entity.pdbx_description
1 polymer ?
#
loop_
_entity_poly.entity_id
_entity_poly.type
_entity_poly.pdbx_seq_one_letter_code
_entity_poly.pdbx_strand_id
1 'polypeptide(L)'
;MNGSYPFVVNWECGCVFSEKALQELKPETCHGCGGNIDKANIIQLNPEGELLKEYEAKVAEELLAKKAKKSAAKADIVEGPSVNPEIEKGNIFLQ
;
A
#
# COMPACT_ATOMS: atom_id res chain seq x y z
N MET A 1 -5.28 21.40 2.11
CA MET A 1 -5.71 20.00 2.28
C MET A 1 -6.34 19.87 3.66
N ASN A 2 -7.65 19.67 3.74
CA ASN A 2 -8.34 19.39 4.99
C ASN A 2 -8.15 17.90 5.31
N GLY A 3 -7.27 17.58 6.26
CA GLY A 3 -7.03 16.23 6.76
C GLY A 3 -8.19 15.64 7.57
N SER A 4 -9.43 16.00 7.24
CA SER A 4 -10.64 15.49 7.88
C SER A 4 -11.10 14.16 7.28
N TYR A 5 -10.68 13.85 6.06
CA TYR A 5 -11.02 12.61 5.37
C TYR A 5 -9.77 11.74 5.24
N PRO A 6 -9.90 10.42 5.38
CA PRO A 6 -8.78 9.52 5.18
C PRO A 6 -8.33 9.58 3.72
N PHE A 7 -7.05 9.30 3.54
CA PHE A 7 -6.44 9.14 2.24
C PHE A 7 -6.40 7.67 1.88
N VAL A 8 -6.47 7.40 0.59
CA VAL A 8 -6.31 6.05 0.04
C VAL A 8 -5.28 6.10 -1.09
N VAL A 9 -4.63 4.98 -1.33
CA VAL A 9 -3.62 4.80 -2.37
C VAL A 9 -4.07 3.70 -3.32
N ASN A 10 -3.85 3.89 -4.62
CA ASN A 10 -3.96 2.79 -5.58
C ASN A 10 -2.66 1.97 -5.54
N TRP A 11 -2.74 0.70 -5.16
CA TRP A 11 -1.61 -0.20 -5.06
C TRP A 11 -0.88 -0.43 -6.38
N GLU A 12 -1.56 -0.28 -7.52
CA GLU A 12 -0.96 -0.49 -8.85
C GLU A 12 -0.03 0.64 -9.27
N CYS A 13 -0.39 1.89 -8.97
CA CYS A 13 0.33 3.07 -9.45
C CYS A 13 0.93 3.95 -8.35
N GLY A 14 0.59 3.69 -7.08
CA GLY A 14 1.06 4.46 -5.93
C GLY A 14 0.45 5.87 -5.80
N CYS A 15 -0.50 6.25 -6.66
CA CYS A 15 -1.15 7.55 -6.56
C CYS A 15 -2.07 7.62 -5.32
N VAL A 16 -2.04 8.76 -4.65
CA VAL A 16 -2.80 9.01 -3.41
C VAL A 16 -3.97 9.94 -3.69
N PHE A 17 -5.14 9.59 -3.15
CA PHE A 17 -6.39 10.32 -3.29
C PHE A 17 -7.07 10.45 -1.94
N SER A 18 -7.97 11.42 -1.78
CA SER A 18 -8.90 11.39 -0.65
C SER A 18 -10.01 10.36 -0.91
N GLU A 19 -10.43 9.65 0.13
CA GLU A 19 -11.53 8.68 0.01
C GLU A 19 -12.79 9.35 -0.57
N LYS A 20 -13.09 10.57 -0.10
CA LYS A 20 -14.20 11.37 -0.60
C LYS A 20 -14.11 11.64 -2.11
N ALA A 21 -12.92 11.91 -2.65
CA ALA A 21 -12.76 12.16 -4.09
C ALA A 21 -13.13 10.92 -4.91
N LEU A 22 -12.75 9.73 -4.45
CA LEU A 22 -13.11 8.48 -5.15
C LEU A 22 -14.60 8.16 -5.04
N GLN A 23 -15.24 8.50 -3.92
CA GLN A 23 -16.67 8.27 -3.73
C GLN A 23 -17.55 9.20 -4.59
N GLU A 24 -17.13 10.46 -4.74
CA GLU A 24 -17.85 11.46 -5.54
C GLU A 24 -17.57 11.30 -7.04
N LEU A 25 -16.31 11.16 -7.43
CA LEU A 25 -15.91 11.15 -8.85
C LEU A 25 -16.03 9.77 -9.49
N LYS A 26 -16.02 8.68 -8.68
CA LYS A 26 -16.02 7.27 -9.14
C LYS A 26 -15.20 7.05 -10.41
N PRO A 27 -13.91 7.46 -10.41
CA PRO A 27 -13.12 7.41 -11.61
C PRO A 27 -12.90 5.97 -12.10
N GLU A 28 -13.00 5.78 -13.40
CA GLU A 28 -12.54 4.56 -14.08
C GLU A 28 -11.02 4.61 -14.31
N THR A 29 -10.43 5.81 -14.40
CA THR A 29 -9.01 6.04 -14.64
C THR A 29 -8.35 6.89 -13.56
N CYS A 30 -7.11 6.58 -13.24
CA CYS A 30 -6.28 7.31 -12.29
C CYS A 30 -6.07 8.76 -12.74
N HIS A 31 -6.53 9.72 -11.95
CA HIS A 31 -6.34 11.14 -12.25
C HIS A 31 -4.88 11.62 -12.10
N GLY A 32 -4.04 10.84 -11.41
CA GLY A 32 -2.61 11.15 -11.25
C GLY A 32 -1.77 10.72 -12.45
N CYS A 33 -1.97 9.49 -12.92
CA CYS A 33 -1.11 8.87 -13.96
C CYS A 33 -1.86 8.38 -15.21
N GLY A 34 -3.19 8.44 -15.24
CA GLY A 34 -4.01 7.91 -16.34
C GLY A 34 -4.17 6.39 -16.38
N GLY A 35 -3.58 5.65 -15.43
CA GLY A 35 -3.70 4.19 -15.34
C GLY A 35 -5.12 3.70 -14.96
N ASN A 36 -5.34 2.40 -14.98
CA ASN A 36 -6.62 1.82 -14.55
C ASN A 36 -6.82 2.03 -13.03
N ILE A 37 -8.07 2.18 -12.59
CA ILE A 37 -8.42 2.11 -11.18
C ILE A 37 -9.25 0.86 -10.92
N ASP A 38 -8.68 -0.06 -10.15
CA ASP A 38 -9.40 -1.21 -9.62
C ASP A 38 -9.72 -1.00 -8.13
N LYS A 39 -11.00 -1.09 -7.78
CA LYS A 39 -11.48 -0.87 -6.40
C LYS A 39 -10.88 -1.85 -5.40
N ALA A 40 -10.51 -3.05 -5.85
CA ALA A 40 -9.86 -4.06 -5.01
C ALA A 40 -8.42 -3.68 -4.63
N ASN A 41 -7.77 -2.85 -5.45
CA ASN A 41 -6.39 -2.42 -5.28
C ASN A 41 -6.28 -1.05 -4.59
N ILE A 42 -7.41 -0.49 -4.12
CA ILE A 42 -7.42 0.75 -3.34
C ILE A 42 -7.29 0.41 -1.86
N ILE A 43 -6.26 0.99 -1.24
CA ILE A 43 -5.90 0.73 0.16
C ILE A 43 -5.95 2.02 0.94
N GLN A 44 -6.56 1.99 2.11
CA GLN A 44 -6.57 3.14 3.02
C GLN A 44 -5.19 3.37 3.63
N LEU A 45 -4.70 4.61 3.55
CA LEU A 45 -3.47 5.05 4.20
C LEU A 45 -3.74 5.30 5.68
N ASN A 46 -2.86 4.76 6.53
CA ASN A 46 -2.94 4.85 7.99
C ASN A 46 -4.32 4.46 8.54
N PRO A 47 -4.78 3.22 8.30
CA PRO A 47 -6.07 2.77 8.79
C PRO A 47 -6.05 2.58 10.32
N GLU A 48 -7.24 2.53 10.90
CA GLU A 48 -7.43 2.17 12.31
C GLU A 48 -6.99 0.72 12.60
N GLY A 49 -6.77 0.40 13.88
CA GLY A 49 -6.02 -0.78 14.30
C GLY A 49 -6.57 -2.16 13.88
N GLU A 50 -7.85 -2.29 13.53
CA GLU A 50 -8.40 -3.56 13.00
C GLU A 50 -8.03 -3.76 11.53
N LEU A 51 -8.28 -2.76 10.70
CA LEU A 51 -7.92 -2.77 9.27
C LEU A 51 -6.40 -2.87 9.07
N LEU A 52 -5.60 -2.30 9.98
CA LEU A 52 -4.15 -2.43 9.94
C LEU A 52 -3.71 -3.89 10.06
N LYS A 53 -4.29 -4.65 11.00
CA LYS A 53 -3.98 -6.08 11.20
C LYS A 53 -4.35 -6.92 9.98
N GLU A 54 -5.45 -6.58 9.30
CA GLU A 54 -5.85 -7.27 8.07
C GLU A 54 -4.83 -7.05 6.94
N TYR A 55 -4.37 -5.81 6.76
CA TYR A 55 -3.34 -5.50 5.76
C TYR A 55 -2.01 -6.18 6.08
N GLU A 56 -1.60 -6.18 7.35
CA GLU A 56 -0.40 -6.90 7.82
C GLU A 56 -0.52 -8.41 7.55
N ALA A 57 -1.68 -9.01 7.82
CA ALA A 57 -1.93 -10.42 7.53
C ALA A 57 -1.83 -10.74 6.03
N LYS A 58 -2.46 -9.92 5.17
CA LYS A 58 -2.38 -10.10 3.70
C LYS A 58 -0.94 -10.02 3.19
N VAL A 59 -0.18 -9.02 3.63
CA VAL A 59 1.23 -8.89 3.24
C VAL A 59 2.05 -10.08 3.77
N ALA A 60 1.79 -10.54 5.00
CA ALA A 60 2.46 -11.71 5.55
C ALA A 60 2.16 -12.99 4.75
N GLU A 61 0.90 -13.21 4.35
CA GLU A 61 0.50 -14.33 3.49
C GLU A 61 1.19 -14.28 2.13
N GLU A 62 1.25 -13.12 1.49
CA GLU A 62 1.96 -12.96 0.21
C GLU A 62 3.46 -13.24 0.35
N LEU A 63 4.08 -12.77 1.45
CA LEU A 63 5.49 -13.02 1.73
C LEU A 63 5.75 -14.52 1.99
N LEU A 64 4.86 -15.20 2.72
CA LEU A 64 4.95 -16.64 2.97
C LEU A 64 4.76 -17.44 1.67
N ALA A 65 3.78 -17.09 0.84
CA ALA A 65 3.57 -17.71 -0.46
C ALA A 65 4.77 -17.50 -1.41
N LYS A 66 5.37 -16.31 -1.40
CA LYS A 66 6.61 -16.02 -2.14
C LYS A 66 7.79 -16.84 -1.59
N LYS A 67 7.91 -17.01 -0.27
CA LYS A 67 8.94 -17.86 0.36
C LYS A 67 8.73 -19.34 0.05
N ALA A 68 7.49 -19.84 0.04
CA ALA A 68 7.16 -21.21 -0.31
C ALA A 68 7.44 -21.54 -1.79
N LYS A 69 7.15 -20.60 -2.70
CA LYS A 69 7.57 -20.69 -4.10
C LYS A 69 9.08 -20.61 -4.24
N LYS A 70 9.75 -19.79 -3.42
CA LYS A 70 11.20 -19.77 -3.32
C LYS A 70 11.75 -21.07 -2.75
N SER A 71 11.14 -21.76 -1.80
CA SER A 71 11.64 -23.05 -1.30
C SER A 71 11.32 -24.23 -2.23
N ALA A 72 10.29 -24.13 -3.07
CA ALA A 72 10.10 -25.03 -4.21
C ALA A 72 11.12 -24.78 -5.34
N ALA A 73 11.57 -23.53 -5.53
CA ALA A 73 12.66 -23.18 -6.43
C ALA A 73 14.07 -23.34 -5.80
N LYS A 74 14.17 -23.33 -4.46
CA LYS A 74 15.39 -23.45 -3.64
C LYS A 74 15.59 -24.87 -3.12
N ALA A 75 15.41 -25.87 -3.99
CA ALA A 75 16.50 -26.84 -4.14
C ALA A 75 17.76 -26.17 -4.71
N ASP A 76 17.63 -24.98 -5.32
CA ASP A 76 18.74 -24.12 -5.71
C ASP A 76 18.60 -22.68 -5.15
N ILE A 77 19.48 -22.35 -4.19
CA ILE A 77 20.04 -21.00 -3.89
C ILE A 77 19.36 -20.09 -2.82
N VAL A 78 19.75 -20.30 -1.55
CA VAL A 78 20.06 -19.37 -0.41
C VAL A 78 19.61 -17.89 -0.35
N GLU A 79 19.13 -17.53 0.85
CA GLU A 79 19.20 -16.25 1.63
C GLU A 79 18.43 -14.95 1.25
N GLY A 80 18.07 -14.21 2.32
CA GLY A 80 17.33 -12.92 2.40
C GLY A 80 18.26 -11.70 2.36
N PRO A 81 17.92 -10.49 2.90
CA PRO A 81 17.15 -10.18 4.14
C PRO A 81 15.96 -9.19 3.91
N SER A 82 14.87 -9.18 4.69
CA SER A 82 14.62 -8.49 5.99
C SER A 82 14.92 -6.98 5.99
N VAL A 83 13.88 -6.14 5.94
CA VAL A 83 13.93 -4.75 6.44
C VAL A 83 12.65 -4.48 7.22
N ASN A 84 12.82 -4.19 8.51
CA ASN A 84 11.81 -3.67 9.44
C ASN A 84 11.92 -2.14 9.51
N PRO A 85 10.90 -1.44 10.07
CA PRO A 85 10.59 -0.04 9.78
C PRO A 85 11.31 0.93 10.74
N GLU A 86 11.81 2.06 10.21
CA GLU A 86 12.22 3.20 11.02
C GLU A 86 11.58 4.48 10.48
N ILE A 87 10.73 5.06 11.33
CA ILE A 87 10.07 6.35 11.17
C ILE A 87 11.07 7.42 11.60
N GLU A 88 11.67 8.16 10.67
CA GLU A 88 12.37 9.40 11.01
C GLU A 88 11.39 10.57 11.02
N LYS A 89 11.04 10.98 12.25
CA LYS A 89 10.54 12.32 12.56
C LYS A 89 11.67 13.31 12.28
N GLY A 90 11.45 14.35 11.47
CA GLY A 90 12.48 15.39 11.35
C GLY A 90 12.28 16.44 10.28
N ASN A 91 11.54 17.48 10.64
CA ASN A 91 11.91 18.88 10.44
C ASN A 91 12.08 19.46 9.00
N ILE A 92 11.11 20.32 8.65
CA ILE A 92 11.33 21.72 8.25
C ILE A 92 12.25 22.00 7.04
N PHE A 93 11.65 22.48 5.95
CA PHE A 93 12.16 23.67 5.26
C PHE A 93 11.04 24.32 4.44
N LEU A 94 10.55 25.45 4.93
CA LEU A 94 9.87 26.46 4.14
C LEU A 94 10.91 27.09 3.21
N GLN A 95 10.60 27.14 1.91
CA GLN A 95 11.08 28.21 1.04
C GLN A 95 10.00 28.56 0.03
#